data_AF-A0A1J5P2K0-F1
#
_entry.id   AF-A0A1J5P2K0-F1
#
_cell.length_a   1.000
_cell.length_b   1.000
_cell.length_c   1.000
_cell.angle_alpha   90.00
_cell.angle_beta   90.00
_cell.angle_gamma   90.00
#
_symmetry.space_group_name_H-M   'P 1'
#
loop_
_entity.id
_entity.type
_entity.pdbx_description
1 polymer ?
#
loop_
_entity_poly.entity_id
_entity_poly.type
_entity_poly.pdbx_seq_one_letter_code
_entity_poly.pdbx_strand_id
1 'polypeptide(L)'
;MRPQLSSRHVEPDFRSAIAFYPDCRVSSGLGWSARIPTLILSGAKDDVSSPPACRQMIDGAHGRSALARIVVYPSAYHDFDRANLPVHAIGPAADATDPEKGHVGTDAEARADSQRQVAEWLAR
;
A
#
# COMPACT_ATOMS: atom_id res chain seq x y z
N MET A 1 -44.03 13.84 3.25
CA MET A 1 -42.90 13.63 4.18
C MET A 1 -41.95 12.64 3.56
N ARG A 2 -40.68 13.01 3.36
CA ARG A 2 -39.65 12.12 2.80
C ARG A 2 -39.01 11.38 3.99
N PRO A 3 -38.97 10.04 4.03
CA PRO A 3 -38.40 9.34 5.17
C PRO A 3 -36.93 9.72 5.30
N GLN A 4 -36.57 10.35 6.42
CA GLN A 4 -35.19 10.44 6.83
C GLN A 4 -34.78 9.03 7.24
N LEU A 5 -34.10 8.33 6.33
CA LEU A 5 -33.28 7.18 6.70
C LEU A 5 -32.35 7.67 7.81
N SER A 6 -32.55 7.08 8.98
CA SER A 6 -31.74 7.27 10.18
C SER A 6 -30.29 7.41 9.76
N SER A 7 -29.61 8.44 10.25
CA SER A 7 -28.19 8.66 10.02
C SER A 7 -27.47 7.32 10.23
N ARG A 8 -27.05 6.68 9.13
CA ARG A 8 -26.02 5.64 9.19
C ARG A 8 -24.90 6.28 9.99
N HIS A 9 -24.44 5.59 11.04
CA HIS A 9 -23.42 6.10 11.94
C HIS A 9 -22.36 6.87 11.14
N VAL A 10 -22.19 8.15 11.47
CA VAL A 10 -21.22 9.05 10.82
C VAL A 10 -19.78 8.65 11.17
N GLU A 11 -19.65 7.75 12.15
CA GLU A 11 -18.41 7.12 12.58
C GLU A 11 -17.96 6.06 11.56
N PRO A 12 -16.66 5.97 11.24
CA PRO A 12 -16.14 4.94 10.35
C PRO A 12 -16.28 3.53 10.95
N ASP A 13 -16.56 2.54 10.10
CA ASP A 13 -16.68 1.13 10.51
C ASP A 13 -15.35 0.52 11.03
N PHE A 14 -14.21 1.16 10.72
CA PHE A 14 -12.87 0.72 11.11
C PHE A 14 -12.05 1.87 11.70
N ARG A 15 -11.21 1.55 12.69
CA ARG A 15 -10.30 2.53 13.32
C ARG A 15 -9.14 2.94 12.41
N SER A 16 -8.61 1.99 11.64
CA SER A 16 -7.47 2.21 10.74
C SER A 16 -7.37 1.10 9.69
N ALA A 17 -6.58 1.36 8.64
CA ALA A 17 -6.23 0.39 7.61
C ALA A 17 -4.71 0.37 7.37
N ILE A 18 -4.21 -0.78 6.93
CA ILE A 18 -2.82 -0.98 6.52
C ILE A 18 -2.84 -1.77 5.21
N ALA A 19 -2.13 -1.30 4.19
CA ALA A 19 -1.97 -1.97 2.91
C ALA A 19 -0.49 -2.23 2.61
N PHE A 20 -0.18 -3.49 2.32
CA PHE A 20 1.15 -3.89 1.86
C PHE A 20 1.15 -3.89 0.33
N TYR A 21 2.13 -3.20 -0.26
CA TYR A 21 2.43 -3.13 -1.69
C TYR A 21 1.19 -3.09 -2.62
N PRO A 22 0.22 -2.18 -2.38
CA PRO A 22 -0.97 -2.09 -3.22
C PRO A 22 -0.64 -1.54 -4.60
N ASP A 23 -1.44 -1.89 -5.60
CA ASP A 23 -1.42 -1.18 -6.89
C ASP A 23 -2.27 0.10 -6.81
N CYS A 24 -1.61 1.26 -6.79
CA CYS A 24 -2.28 2.56 -6.73
C CYS A 24 -2.44 3.26 -8.09
N ARG A 25 -2.08 2.62 -9.22
CA ARG A 25 -2.08 3.27 -10.55
C ARG A 25 -3.42 3.88 -10.93
N VAL A 26 -4.52 3.17 -10.64
CA VAL A 26 -5.88 3.66 -10.93
C VAL A 26 -6.23 4.87 -10.06
N SER A 27 -5.83 4.84 -8.78
CA SER A 27 -6.24 5.84 -7.79
C SER A 27 -5.41 7.13 -7.84
N SER A 28 -4.18 7.09 -8.37
CA SER A 28 -3.25 8.23 -8.34
C SER A 28 -3.70 9.45 -9.14
N GLY A 29 -4.68 9.30 -10.04
CA GLY A 29 -5.26 10.38 -10.85
C GLY A 29 -6.71 10.76 -10.52
N LEU A 30 -7.33 10.13 -9.50
CA LEU A 30 -8.78 10.22 -9.28
C LEU A 30 -9.20 11.11 -8.10
N GLY A 31 -8.30 11.92 -7.55
CA GLY A 31 -8.61 12.76 -6.38
C GLY A 31 -8.96 11.92 -5.15
N TRP A 32 -8.09 10.95 -4.84
CA TRP A 32 -8.30 9.99 -3.77
C TRP A 32 -8.42 10.68 -2.39
N SER A 33 -9.16 10.04 -1.48
CA SER A 33 -9.24 10.45 -0.07
C SER A 33 -9.37 9.23 0.83
N ALA A 34 -8.65 9.24 1.95
CA ALA A 34 -8.78 8.21 2.97
C ALA A 34 -9.99 8.51 3.87
N ARG A 35 -10.90 7.56 4.06
CA ARG A 35 -12.01 7.70 5.02
C ARG A 35 -11.59 7.39 6.47
N ILE A 36 -10.52 6.63 6.63
CA ILE A 36 -9.95 6.20 7.90
C ILE A 36 -8.43 6.33 7.83
N PRO A 37 -7.73 6.48 8.97
CA PRO A 37 -6.27 6.48 8.99
C PRO A 37 -5.70 5.27 8.23
N THR A 38 -4.94 5.51 7.17
CA THR A 38 -4.40 4.46 6.29
C THR A 38 -2.88 4.52 6.20
N LEU A 39 -2.23 3.39 6.45
CA LEU A 39 -0.79 3.21 6.25
C LEU A 39 -0.54 2.35 5.01
N ILE A 40 0.39 2.78 4.15
CA ILE A 40 0.88 2.02 3.00
C ILE A 40 2.35 1.66 3.24
N LEU A 41 2.69 0.40 3.02
CA LEU A 41 4.05 -0.13 3.16
C LEU A 41 4.47 -0.74 1.81
N SER A 42 5.51 -0.22 1.18
CA SER A 42 5.87 -0.60 -0.20
C SER A 42 7.38 -0.71 -0.38
N GLY A 43 7.84 -1.60 -1.26
CA GLY A 43 9.25 -1.70 -1.63
C GLY A 43 9.58 -0.78 -2.79
N ALA A 44 10.72 -0.07 -2.75
CA ALA A 44 11.11 0.85 -3.82
C ALA A 44 11.49 0.14 -5.13
N LYS A 45 11.88 -1.14 -5.05
CA LYS A 45 12.19 -1.97 -6.20
C LYS A 45 11.00 -2.80 -6.68
N ASP A 46 9.83 -2.64 -6.06
CA ASP A 46 8.62 -3.30 -6.50
C ASP A 46 8.28 -2.88 -7.93
N ASP A 47 8.45 -3.84 -8.83
CA ASP A 47 8.19 -3.79 -10.27
C ASP A 47 6.91 -4.54 -10.65
N VAL A 48 6.20 -5.10 -9.66
CA VAL A 48 4.85 -5.67 -9.77
C VAL A 48 3.83 -4.55 -9.59
N SER A 49 3.92 -3.84 -8.47
CA SER A 49 3.15 -2.63 -8.19
C SER A 49 3.89 -1.37 -8.65
N SER A 50 3.33 -0.18 -8.40
CA SER A 50 4.00 1.10 -8.69
C SER A 50 4.07 1.94 -7.43
N PRO A 51 5.17 1.83 -6.64
CA PRO A 51 5.39 2.67 -5.47
C PRO A 51 5.30 4.19 -5.75
N PRO A 52 5.83 4.69 -6.91
CA PRO A 52 5.64 6.09 -7.28
C PRO A 52 4.16 6.48 -7.44
N ALA A 53 3.32 5.60 -7.99
CA ALA A 53 1.88 5.86 -8.10
C ALA A 53 1.22 5.94 -6.72
N CYS A 54 1.63 5.11 -5.75
CA CYS A 54 1.10 5.20 -4.39
C CYS A 54 1.54 6.47 -3.67
N ARG A 55 2.77 6.94 -3.90
CA ARG A 55 3.22 8.24 -3.39
C ARG A 55 2.40 9.37 -4.00
N GLN A 56 2.23 9.39 -5.32
CA GLN A 56 1.39 10.36 -6.01
C GLN A 56 -0.06 10.34 -5.52
N MET A 57 -0.63 9.16 -5.26
CA MET A 57 -1.99 9.03 -4.72
C MET A 57 -2.12 9.66 -3.33
N ILE A 58 -1.14 9.49 -2.45
CA ILE A 58 -1.14 10.11 -1.12
C ILE A 58 -0.90 11.62 -1.22
N ASP A 59 0.08 12.05 -2.02
CA ASP A 59 0.42 13.47 -2.18
C ASP A 59 -0.72 14.26 -2.84
N GLY A 60 -1.44 13.62 -3.76
CA GLY A 60 -2.65 14.12 -4.41
C GLY A 60 -3.93 13.86 -3.61
N ALA A 61 -3.84 13.45 -2.35
CA ALA A 61 -5.01 13.29 -1.51
C ALA A 61 -5.64 14.65 -1.21
N HIS A 62 -6.94 14.78 -1.41
CA HIS A 62 -7.65 16.05 -1.27
C HIS A 62 -8.95 15.90 -0.47
N GLY A 63 -9.57 17.03 -0.10
CA GLY A 63 -10.80 17.05 0.68
C GLY A 63 -10.60 16.69 2.16
N ARG A 64 -11.64 16.14 2.80
CA ARG A 64 -11.58 15.67 4.20
C ARG A 64 -10.93 14.28 4.30
N SER A 65 -9.71 14.16 3.79
CA SER A 65 -8.95 12.92 3.93
C SER A 65 -8.50 12.73 5.37
N ALA A 66 -8.73 11.54 5.92
CA ALA A 66 -8.07 11.08 7.13
C ALA A 66 -6.55 10.97 6.89
N LEU A 67 -5.79 10.78 7.97
CA LEU A 67 -4.34 10.62 7.93
C LEU A 67 -3.95 9.45 7.01
N ALA A 68 -3.25 9.75 5.92
CA ALA A 68 -2.64 8.75 5.05
C ALA A 68 -1.11 8.86 5.15
N ARG A 69 -0.43 7.73 5.29
CA ARG A 69 1.04 7.67 5.32
C ARG A 69 1.54 6.55 4.41
N ILE A 70 2.66 6.78 3.73
CA ILE A 70 3.41 5.75 3.03
C ILE A 70 4.81 5.63 3.60
N VAL A 71 5.30 4.39 3.74
CA VAL A 71 6.70 4.06 3.95
C VAL A 71 7.18 3.30 2.73
N VAL A 72 8.31 3.72 2.15
CA VAL A 72 8.91 3.08 0.99
C VAL A 72 10.30 2.56 1.37
N TYR A 73 10.49 1.25 1.28
CA TYR A 73 11.72 0.55 1.65
C TYR A 73 12.69 0.47 0.46
N PRO A 74 13.86 1.15 0.48
CA PRO A 74 14.71 1.33 -0.71
C PRO A 74 15.21 0.05 -1.40
N SER A 75 15.43 -1.02 -0.63
CA SER A 75 16.03 -2.27 -1.13
C SER A 75 15.02 -3.37 -1.43
N ALA A 76 13.75 -3.16 -1.06
CA ALA A 76 12.71 -4.17 -1.06
C ALA A 76 11.96 -4.25 -2.40
N TYR A 77 11.65 -5.49 -2.79
CA TYR A 77 10.73 -5.83 -3.88
C TYR A 77 9.29 -5.99 -3.37
N HIS A 78 8.40 -6.50 -4.20
CA HIS A 78 7.12 -7.02 -3.77
C HIS A 78 7.32 -8.16 -2.74
N ASP A 79 6.33 -8.45 -1.90
CA ASP A 79 6.37 -9.57 -0.93
C ASP A 79 7.51 -9.48 0.12
N PHE A 80 8.10 -8.31 0.33
CA PHE A 80 9.26 -8.12 1.21
C PHE A 80 9.05 -8.58 2.67
N ASP A 81 7.81 -8.62 3.13
CA ASP A 81 7.41 -8.99 4.49
C ASP A 81 7.33 -10.50 4.72
N ARG A 82 7.34 -11.29 3.63
CA ARG A 82 7.32 -12.75 3.69
C ARG A 82 8.57 -13.26 4.41
N ALA A 83 8.44 -14.35 5.17
CA ALA A 83 9.58 -14.97 5.83
C ALA A 83 10.29 -15.93 4.88
N ASN A 84 11.62 -15.82 4.78
CA ASN A 84 12.49 -16.78 4.07
C ASN A 84 12.07 -17.03 2.62
N LEU A 85 11.64 -15.99 1.89
CA LEU A 85 11.33 -16.04 0.47
C LEU A 85 12.55 -15.51 -0.30
N PRO A 86 13.33 -16.37 -0.98
CA PRO A 86 14.41 -15.91 -1.84
C PRO A 86 13.85 -15.00 -2.94
N VAL A 87 14.61 -13.96 -3.32
CA VAL A 87 14.22 -13.08 -4.41
C VAL A 87 14.18 -13.88 -5.72
N HIS A 88 13.05 -13.84 -6.42
CA HIS A 88 12.85 -14.48 -7.72
C HIS A 88 11.80 -13.74 -8.53
N ALA A 89 11.81 -13.94 -9.85
CA ALA A 89 10.79 -13.41 -10.75
C ALA A 89 9.53 -14.31 -10.76
N ILE A 90 8.34 -13.71 -10.87
CA ILE A 90 7.03 -14.39 -10.85
C ILE A 90 6.27 -14.36 -12.20
N GLY A 91 6.84 -13.73 -13.23
CA GLY A 91 6.25 -13.71 -14.58
C GLY A 91 6.43 -15.03 -15.35
N PRO A 92 5.63 -15.29 -16.41
CA PRO A 92 5.96 -16.37 -17.34
C PRO A 92 7.35 -16.08 -17.88
N ALA A 93 8.22 -17.10 -17.88
CA ALA A 93 9.65 -17.00 -18.16
C ALA A 93 10.00 -15.97 -19.25
N ALA A 94 10.24 -14.72 -18.85
CA ALA A 94 10.34 -13.57 -19.75
C ALA A 94 9.17 -13.47 -20.76
N ASP A 95 8.44 -12.36 -20.78
CA ASP A 95 8.04 -11.93 -22.13
C ASP A 95 9.35 -11.79 -22.90
N ALA A 96 9.50 -12.39 -24.07
CA ALA A 96 10.79 -12.41 -24.79
C ALA A 96 11.28 -10.99 -25.13
N THR A 97 10.42 -9.99 -24.93
CA THR A 97 10.67 -8.55 -25.04
C THR A 97 10.99 -7.84 -23.72
N ASP A 98 10.74 -8.44 -22.54
CA ASP A 98 11.04 -7.84 -21.22
C ASP A 98 11.26 -8.92 -20.13
N PRO A 99 12.48 -9.50 -20.06
CA PRO A 99 12.80 -10.63 -19.18
C PRO A 99 12.85 -10.34 -17.67
N GLU A 100 12.86 -9.07 -17.25
CA GLU A 100 13.27 -8.68 -15.90
C GLU A 100 12.16 -8.09 -15.03
N LYS A 101 10.88 -8.27 -15.39
CA LYS A 101 9.77 -7.72 -14.60
C LYS A 101 9.10 -8.73 -13.68
N GLY A 102 8.77 -8.23 -12.49
CA GLY A 102 7.92 -8.90 -11.52
C GLY A 102 8.74 -9.74 -10.56
N HIS A 103 9.48 -9.08 -9.66
CA HIS A 103 10.26 -9.69 -8.62
C HIS A 103 9.53 -9.67 -7.28
N VAL A 104 9.59 -10.80 -6.59
CA VAL A 104 9.11 -10.97 -5.22
C VAL A 104 10.25 -11.47 -4.36
N GLY A 105 10.26 -11.14 -3.07
CA GLY A 105 11.21 -11.76 -2.15
C GLY A 105 11.38 -10.97 -0.87
N THR A 106 11.82 -11.68 0.18
CA THR A 106 12.07 -11.12 1.50
C THR A 106 13.15 -10.05 1.47
N ASP A 107 12.90 -8.96 2.17
CA ASP A 107 13.93 -8.05 2.67
C ASP A 107 13.83 -8.03 4.19
N ALA A 108 14.87 -8.53 4.88
CA ALA A 108 14.82 -8.75 6.32
C ALA A 108 14.67 -7.45 7.13
N GLU A 109 15.28 -6.36 6.67
CA GLU A 109 15.20 -5.06 7.33
C GLU A 109 13.81 -4.44 7.11
N ALA A 110 13.31 -4.45 5.87
CA ALA A 110 11.98 -3.97 5.54
C ALA A 110 10.89 -4.79 6.24
N ARG A 111 11.06 -6.10 6.35
CA ARG A 111 10.16 -6.98 7.11
C ARG A 111 10.13 -6.60 8.59
N ALA A 112 11.29 -6.46 9.23
CA ALA A 112 11.36 -6.09 10.63
C ALA A 112 10.74 -4.70 10.86
N ASP A 113 11.02 -3.73 10.00
CA ASP A 113 10.46 -2.38 10.10
C ASP A 113 8.95 -2.36 9.88
N SER A 114 8.46 -3.00 8.82
CA SER A 114 7.01 -3.05 8.53
C SER A 114 6.20 -3.64 9.68
N GLN A 115 6.73 -4.66 10.36
CA GLN A 115 6.11 -5.21 11.56
C GLN A 115 6.03 -4.18 12.70
N ARG A 116 7.08 -3.37 12.90
CA ARG A 116 7.03 -2.26 13.87
C ARG A 116 6.03 -1.18 13.45
N GLN A 117 6.02 -0.77 12.17
CA GLN A 117 5.07 0.22 11.65
C GLN A 117 3.63 -0.25 11.84
N VAL A 118 3.34 -1.52 11.58
CA VAL A 118 2.01 -2.13 11.81
C VAL A 118 1.63 -2.02 13.28
N ALA A 119 2.51 -2.46 14.20
CA ALA A 119 2.23 -2.42 15.63
C ALA A 119 1.99 -0.97 16.12
N GLU A 120 2.84 -0.03 15.73
CA GLU A 120 2.71 1.40 16.08
C GLU A 120 1.47 2.06 15.46
N TRP A 121 1.02 1.61 14.30
CA TRP A 121 -0.18 2.13 13.64
C TRP A 121 -1.46 1.65 14.31
N LEU A 122 -1.50 0.37 14.69
CA LEU A 122 -2.66 -0.26 15.33
C LEU A 122 -2.81 0.12 16.82
N ALA A 123 -1.74 0.54 17.48
CA ALA A 123 -1.78 0.97 18.88
C ALA A 123 -2.39 2.37 19.12
N ARG A 124 -2.81 3.06 18.05
CA ARG A 124 -3.32 4.45 18.09
C ARG A 124 -4.80 4.54 18.46
#